data_AF-A0A3B6FSD8-F1
#
_entry.id   AF-A0A3B6FSD8-F1
#
_cell.length_a   1.000
_cell.length_b   1.000
_cell.length_c   1.000
_cell.angle_alpha   90.00
_cell.angle_beta   90.00
_cell.angle_gamma   90.00
#
_symmetry.space_group_name_H-M   'P 1'
#
loop_
_entity.id
_entity.type
_entity.pdbx_description
1 polymer ?
#
loop_
_entity_poly.entity_id
_entity_poly.type
_entity_poly.pdbx_seq_one_letter_code
_entity_poly.pdbx_strand_id
1 'polypeptide(L)'
;MFKSALDGLIAGMEKNPEDQDIYGVLFSIGKNHGSFSANIAKHLAKEINMASDGELILDKPRIKALLMVSVSAAYDDKDKKLDIPAVIFSHAIPLFGMISCALAEDEQDSLLSYLYRQAGMQFWEKKLVSAEGGDYECFSVETLGGTHAQVETTRKTTKYLDEVVIMQSTRLILETVKGAWVVIKPCSIGEVQSTLRTCKEEVNSLAVNSSGSTGAVLSFVCDYLDAVQLIVEIWWFIQLDDSHAFGPASLDILLEKLDTSVRRMKCCYAGLNRELEVQVLEFALLAILCRLSEFGTCSKLVLDKLHWIINHIDGLCADGSYELSDFSKEVKKVFDGNFIDGTPIVNICTFLEIFDLKPARDFEMLNATTAVLQVRDIDSENPLSYVYGLPVGVTFDMSLCNTSSHDRIWLRMVAGQSVQHVFLDLSCFEGNDKMKSCSRVIPFYATPMACSFVLRACLVIECPFGSIGTHQEGHGGPRDCVVQLCDELDVYFVSADTEQRQWLKW
;
A
#
# COMPACT_ATOMS: atom_id res chain seq x y z
N MET A 1 6.16 -42.09 -2.36
CA MET A 1 5.97 -41.82 -3.80
C MET A 1 5.43 -40.40 -4.01
N PHE A 2 4.20 -40.06 -3.60
CA PHE A 2 3.64 -38.70 -3.77
C PHE A 2 4.47 -37.58 -3.14
N LYS A 3 5.01 -37.78 -1.94
CA LYS A 3 5.91 -36.82 -1.30
C LYS A 3 7.16 -36.54 -2.15
N SER A 4 7.82 -37.58 -2.65
CA SER A 4 9.00 -37.44 -3.52
C SER A 4 8.69 -36.79 -4.86
N ALA A 5 7.49 -37.01 -5.41
CA ALA A 5 7.03 -36.32 -6.62
C ALA A 5 6.79 -34.82 -6.35
N LEU A 6 6.15 -34.49 -5.23
CA LEU A 6 5.94 -33.12 -4.77
C LEU A 6 7.28 -32.40 -4.52
N ASP A 7 8.22 -33.05 -3.84
CA ASP A 7 9.56 -32.50 -3.59
C ASP A 7 10.31 -32.24 -4.92
N GLY A 8 10.15 -33.13 -5.91
CA GLY A 8 10.71 -32.95 -7.25
C GLY A 8 10.09 -31.78 -8.03
N LEU A 9 8.78 -31.56 -7.90
CA LEU A 9 8.08 -30.42 -8.50
C LEU A 9 8.48 -29.10 -7.82
N ILE A 10 8.61 -29.09 -6.49
CA ILE A 10 9.10 -27.92 -5.75
C ILE A 10 10.52 -27.53 -6.21
N ALA A 11 11.43 -28.50 -6.33
CA ALA A 11 12.77 -28.24 -6.87
C ALA A 11 12.74 -27.75 -8.33
N GLY A 12 11.75 -28.19 -9.12
CA GLY A 12 11.47 -27.69 -10.46
C GLY A 12 11.08 -26.21 -10.46
N MET A 13 10.15 -25.81 -9.57
CA MET A 13 9.74 -24.41 -9.40
C MET A 13 10.87 -23.50 -8.92
N GLU A 14 11.76 -24.01 -8.06
CA GLU A 14 12.93 -23.27 -7.60
C GLU A 14 13.94 -23.02 -8.73
N LYS A 15 14.03 -23.95 -9.69
CA LYS A 15 14.95 -23.85 -10.82
C LYS A 15 14.39 -23.04 -11.99
N ASN A 16 13.08 -23.16 -12.25
CA ASN A 16 12.38 -22.55 -13.39
C ASN A 16 11.01 -21.97 -12.93
N PRO A 17 10.97 -20.74 -12.39
CA PRO A 17 9.74 -20.17 -11.82
C PRO A 17 8.65 -19.80 -12.86
N GLU A 18 9.01 -19.69 -14.14
CA GLU A 18 8.08 -19.36 -15.23
C GLU A 18 7.35 -20.58 -15.83
N ASP A 19 7.70 -21.80 -15.41
CA ASP A 19 7.10 -23.02 -15.94
C ASP A 19 5.69 -23.23 -15.38
N GLN A 20 4.69 -22.79 -16.16
CA GLN A 20 3.29 -22.86 -15.74
C GLN A 20 2.73 -24.29 -15.71
N ASP A 21 3.34 -25.24 -16.42
CA ASP A 21 2.87 -26.62 -16.50
C ASP A 21 2.98 -27.32 -15.13
N ILE A 22 3.96 -26.91 -14.31
CA ILE A 22 4.15 -27.43 -12.96
C ILE A 22 2.92 -27.16 -12.07
N TYR A 23 2.27 -26.00 -12.22
CA TYR A 23 1.09 -25.65 -11.43
C TYR A 23 -0.10 -26.55 -11.76
N GLY A 24 -0.31 -26.87 -13.04
CA GLY A 24 -1.36 -27.80 -13.47
C GLY A 24 -1.17 -29.22 -12.91
N VAL A 25 0.09 -29.67 -12.84
CA VAL A 25 0.44 -30.97 -12.24
C VAL A 25 0.20 -30.97 -10.73
N LEU A 26 0.61 -29.92 -10.01
CA LEU A 26 0.38 -29.77 -8.56
C LEU A 26 -1.12 -29.74 -8.24
N PHE A 27 -1.89 -29.00 -9.03
CA PHE A 27 -3.34 -28.93 -8.89
C PHE A 27 -3.98 -30.31 -9.10
N SER A 28 -3.55 -31.03 -10.14
CA SER A 28 -4.03 -32.39 -10.45
C SER A 28 -3.67 -33.40 -9.36
N ILE A 29 -2.47 -33.31 -8.78
CA ILE A 29 -2.07 -34.15 -7.63
C ILE A 29 -3.02 -33.89 -6.46
N GLY A 30 -3.29 -32.62 -6.16
CA GLY A 30 -4.16 -32.26 -5.05
C GLY A 30 -5.60 -32.73 -5.25
N LYS A 31 -6.15 -32.49 -6.45
CA LYS A 31 -7.49 -32.91 -6.87
C LYS A 31 -7.69 -34.43 -6.78
N ASN A 32 -6.72 -35.20 -7.27
CA ASN A 32 -6.86 -36.66 -7.37
C ASN A 32 -6.51 -37.41 -6.07
N HIS A 33 -5.80 -36.77 -5.13
CA HIS A 33 -5.29 -37.41 -3.91
C HIS A 33 -5.67 -36.65 -2.64
N GLY A 34 -6.97 -36.42 -2.42
CA GLY A 34 -7.47 -35.58 -1.34
C GLY A 34 -7.02 -35.94 0.08
N SER A 35 -6.81 -37.22 0.42
CA SER A 35 -6.30 -37.62 1.74
C SER A 35 -4.83 -37.23 1.97
N PHE A 36 -4.01 -37.29 0.91
CA PHE A 36 -2.62 -36.83 0.93
C PHE A 36 -2.57 -35.31 1.09
N SER A 37 -3.38 -34.59 0.33
CA SER A 37 -3.51 -33.14 0.42
C SER A 37 -4.03 -32.65 1.76
N ALA A 38 -5.05 -33.29 2.33
CA ALA A 38 -5.56 -32.94 3.66
C ALA A 38 -4.48 -33.13 4.73
N ASN A 39 -3.62 -34.13 4.60
CA ASN A 39 -2.49 -34.31 5.50
C ASN A 39 -1.44 -33.21 5.33
N ILE A 40 -1.12 -32.82 4.09
CA ILE A 40 -0.25 -31.66 3.81
C ILE A 40 -0.84 -30.39 4.44
N ALA A 41 -2.13 -30.16 4.23
CA ALA A 41 -2.84 -28.99 4.77
C ALA A 41 -2.74 -28.92 6.30
N LYS A 42 -2.90 -30.05 7.00
CA LYS A 42 -2.74 -30.11 8.46
C LYS A 42 -1.32 -29.81 8.93
N HIS A 43 -0.32 -30.29 8.21
CA HIS A 43 1.08 -30.00 8.51
C HIS A 43 1.42 -28.53 8.24
N LEU A 44 0.96 -28.00 7.11
CA LEU A 44 1.17 -26.62 6.72
C LEU A 44 0.45 -25.65 7.68
N ALA A 45 -0.77 -25.96 8.11
CA ALA A 45 -1.51 -25.14 9.07
C ALA A 45 -0.79 -25.05 10.42
N LYS A 46 -0.14 -26.13 10.86
CA LYS A 46 0.72 -26.11 12.05
C LYS A 46 1.96 -25.25 11.85
N GLU A 47 2.59 -25.32 10.68
CA GLU A 47 3.73 -24.47 10.30
C GLU A 47 3.32 -22.99 10.28
N ILE A 48 2.14 -22.66 9.74
CA ILE A 48 1.54 -21.31 9.75
C ILE A 48 1.30 -20.79 11.15
N ASN A 49 0.66 -21.59 12.01
CA ASN A 49 0.34 -21.16 13.37
C ASN A 49 1.56 -21.04 14.30
N MET A 50 2.71 -21.64 13.95
CA MET A 50 3.95 -21.60 14.74
C MET A 50 4.93 -20.52 14.29
N ALA A 51 4.69 -19.85 13.15
CA ALA A 51 5.54 -18.76 12.69
C ALA A 51 5.27 -17.49 13.51
N SER A 52 6.04 -17.29 14.60
CA SER A 52 5.92 -16.13 15.48
C SER A 52 6.53 -14.83 14.93
N ASP A 53 7.28 -14.89 13.83
CA ASP A 53 8.06 -13.76 13.28
C ASP A 53 7.81 -13.48 11.78
N GLY A 54 6.65 -13.83 11.23
CA GLY A 54 6.29 -13.42 9.86
C GLY A 54 7.13 -14.04 8.73
N GLU A 55 7.91 -15.10 9.01
CA GLU A 55 8.81 -15.72 8.02
C GLU A 55 8.13 -16.74 7.07
N LEU A 56 6.80 -16.74 7.03
CA LEU A 56 6.04 -17.44 6.00
C LEU A 56 5.93 -16.54 4.77
N ILE A 57 7.07 -16.42 4.08
CA ILE A 57 7.14 -15.75 2.79
C ILE A 57 6.28 -16.58 1.82
N LEU A 58 5.06 -16.10 1.54
CA LEU A 58 4.14 -16.68 0.56
C LEU A 58 4.82 -16.82 -0.82
N ASP A 59 5.91 -16.08 -1.06
CA ASP A 59 6.74 -16.20 -2.27
C ASP A 59 7.64 -17.42 -2.35
N LYS A 60 7.87 -18.17 -1.26
CA LYS A 60 8.66 -19.40 -1.31
C LYS A 60 7.95 -20.43 -2.20
N PRO A 61 8.60 -20.98 -3.25
CA PRO A 61 8.01 -21.97 -4.16
C PRO A 61 7.41 -23.17 -3.43
N ARG A 62 8.05 -23.63 -2.35
CA ARG A 62 7.54 -24.67 -1.46
C ARG A 62 6.16 -24.33 -0.88
N ILE A 63 5.98 -23.12 -0.35
CA ILE A 63 4.73 -22.71 0.30
C ILE A 63 3.61 -22.60 -0.74
N LYS A 64 3.90 -21.99 -1.90
CA LYS A 64 2.98 -21.92 -3.04
C LYS A 64 2.52 -23.33 -3.47
N ALA A 65 3.45 -24.27 -3.63
CA ALA A 65 3.13 -25.64 -4.01
C ALA A 65 2.27 -26.38 -2.97
N LEU A 66 2.59 -26.24 -1.68
CA LEU A 66 1.85 -26.89 -0.61
C LEU A 66 0.43 -26.31 -0.46
N LEU A 67 0.27 -24.99 -0.61
CA LEU A 67 -1.04 -24.33 -0.60
C LEU A 67 -1.88 -24.82 -1.78
N MET A 68 -1.33 -24.81 -2.99
CA MET A 68 -1.97 -25.31 -4.22
C MET A 68 -2.52 -26.73 -4.02
N VAL A 69 -1.64 -27.68 -3.67
CA VAL A 69 -2.02 -29.09 -3.46
C VAL A 69 -3.10 -29.23 -2.38
N SER A 70 -3.06 -28.40 -1.34
CA SER A 70 -4.02 -28.41 -0.25
C SER A 70 -5.40 -27.95 -0.68
N VAL A 71 -5.52 -26.85 -1.42
CA VAL A 71 -6.82 -26.32 -1.85
C VAL A 71 -7.44 -27.08 -3.02
N SER A 72 -6.63 -27.67 -3.91
CA SER A 72 -7.14 -28.46 -5.05
C SER A 72 -7.91 -29.71 -4.61
N ALA A 73 -7.56 -30.29 -3.46
CA ALA A 73 -8.30 -31.42 -2.90
C ALA A 73 -9.74 -31.08 -2.50
N ALA A 74 -9.97 -29.81 -2.21
CA ALA A 74 -11.25 -29.29 -1.76
C ALA A 74 -12.18 -28.93 -2.94
N TYR A 75 -11.66 -28.96 -4.18
CA TYR A 75 -12.30 -28.41 -5.37
C TYR A 75 -13.42 -29.30 -5.96
N ASP A 76 -13.23 -30.62 -6.02
CA ASP A 76 -14.16 -31.53 -6.73
C ASP A 76 -14.97 -32.47 -5.80
N ASP A 77 -14.58 -32.58 -4.53
CA ASP A 77 -15.18 -33.56 -3.61
C ASP A 77 -16.27 -32.92 -2.74
N LYS A 78 -17.38 -32.52 -3.37
CA LYS A 78 -18.55 -31.92 -2.68
C LYS A 78 -19.15 -32.83 -1.59
N ASP A 79 -18.83 -34.13 -1.61
CA ASP A 79 -19.39 -35.14 -0.71
C ASP A 79 -18.39 -35.74 0.30
N LYS A 80 -17.07 -35.51 0.16
CA LYS A 80 -16.10 -35.84 1.22
C LYS A 80 -15.67 -34.57 1.94
N LYS A 81 -16.13 -34.41 3.18
CA LYS A 81 -15.55 -33.44 4.12
C LYS A 81 -14.10 -33.83 4.43
N LEU A 82 -13.17 -33.40 3.58
CA LEU A 82 -11.75 -33.39 3.90
C LEU A 82 -11.55 -32.32 4.98
N ASP A 83 -10.96 -32.73 6.09
CA ASP A 83 -10.69 -31.88 7.26
C ASP A 83 -9.47 -30.98 6.98
N ILE A 84 -9.67 -29.97 6.13
CA ILE A 84 -8.69 -28.96 5.73
C ILE A 84 -8.89 -27.71 6.61
N PRO A 85 -7.86 -27.25 7.36
CA PRO A 85 -7.99 -26.07 8.22
C PRO A 85 -8.30 -24.78 7.45
N ALA A 86 -9.21 -23.95 7.99
CA ALA A 86 -9.64 -22.67 7.39
C ALA A 86 -8.47 -21.73 7.02
N VAL A 87 -7.41 -21.72 7.83
CA VAL A 87 -6.19 -20.92 7.61
C VAL A 87 -5.48 -21.22 6.29
N ILE A 88 -5.65 -22.44 5.75
CA ILE A 88 -5.07 -22.82 4.46
C ILE A 88 -5.77 -22.08 3.32
N PHE A 89 -7.08 -21.94 3.41
CA PHE A 89 -7.87 -21.24 2.40
C PHE A 89 -7.58 -19.75 2.42
N SER A 90 -7.42 -19.12 3.59
CA SER A 90 -7.05 -17.69 3.66
C SER A 90 -5.70 -17.38 3.03
N HIS A 91 -4.70 -18.25 3.23
CA HIS A 91 -3.36 -18.07 2.64
C HIS A 91 -3.30 -18.43 1.14
N ALA A 92 -4.29 -19.17 0.63
CA ALA A 92 -4.37 -19.50 -0.79
C ALA A 92 -5.04 -18.41 -1.64
N ILE A 93 -5.86 -17.53 -1.04
CA ILE A 93 -6.55 -16.44 -1.75
C ILE A 93 -5.59 -15.51 -2.50
N PRO A 94 -4.47 -15.03 -1.91
CA PRO A 94 -3.49 -14.19 -2.63
C PRO A 94 -2.82 -14.90 -3.82
N LEU A 95 -2.84 -16.24 -3.83
CA LEU A 95 -2.28 -17.07 -4.90
C LEU A 95 -3.32 -17.46 -5.94
N PHE A 96 -4.57 -16.98 -5.84
CA PHE A 96 -5.67 -17.38 -6.72
C PHE A 96 -5.32 -17.22 -8.19
N GLY A 97 -4.68 -16.11 -8.59
CA GLY A 97 -4.26 -15.89 -9.98
C GLY A 97 -3.32 -16.98 -10.52
N MET A 98 -2.52 -17.63 -9.67
CA MET A 98 -1.67 -18.76 -10.04
C MET A 98 -2.45 -20.09 -10.02
N ILE A 99 -3.41 -20.22 -9.11
CA ILE A 99 -4.27 -21.41 -9.00
C ILE A 99 -5.27 -21.48 -10.16
N SER A 100 -5.79 -20.34 -10.61
CA SER A 100 -6.78 -20.21 -11.66
C SER A 100 -6.21 -20.51 -13.05
N CYS A 101 -4.91 -20.27 -13.28
CA CYS A 101 -4.22 -20.63 -14.53
C CYS A 101 -4.30 -22.13 -14.87
N ALA A 102 -4.57 -22.98 -13.88
CA ALA A 102 -4.74 -24.43 -14.07
C ALA A 102 -6.19 -24.87 -14.38
N LEU A 103 -7.15 -23.95 -14.45
CA LEU A 103 -8.59 -24.21 -14.54
C LEU A 103 -9.25 -23.54 -15.75
N ALA A 104 -10.37 -24.11 -16.21
CA ALA A 104 -11.23 -23.48 -17.23
C ALA A 104 -11.91 -22.20 -16.68
N GLU A 105 -12.27 -21.25 -17.54
CA GLU A 105 -12.77 -19.92 -17.11
C GLU A 105 -14.04 -19.99 -16.24
N ASP A 106 -14.94 -20.93 -16.49
CA ASP A 106 -16.16 -21.20 -15.72
C ASP A 106 -15.89 -21.85 -14.34
N GLU A 107 -14.74 -22.52 -14.23
CA GLU A 107 -14.26 -23.23 -13.06
C GLU A 107 -13.56 -22.31 -12.05
N GLN A 108 -13.11 -21.13 -12.49
CA GLN A 108 -12.37 -20.15 -11.68
C GLN A 108 -13.26 -19.40 -10.69
N ASP A 109 -14.44 -18.91 -11.12
CA ASP A 109 -15.39 -18.22 -10.24
C ASP A 109 -15.94 -19.15 -9.14
N SER A 110 -16.11 -20.42 -9.49
CA SER A 110 -16.52 -21.49 -8.57
C SER A 110 -15.44 -21.80 -7.53
N LEU A 111 -14.17 -21.82 -7.93
CA LEU A 111 -13.06 -21.99 -6.98
C LEU A 111 -12.94 -20.78 -6.05
N LEU A 112 -12.98 -19.56 -6.57
CA LEU A 112 -12.81 -18.35 -5.78
C LEU A 112 -13.88 -18.24 -4.69
N SER A 113 -15.15 -18.40 -5.08
CA SER A 113 -16.28 -18.40 -4.15
C SER A 113 -16.17 -19.51 -3.10
N TYR A 114 -15.64 -20.68 -3.47
CA TYR A 114 -15.37 -21.77 -2.54
C TYR A 114 -14.26 -21.43 -1.54
N LEU A 115 -13.13 -20.87 -1.99
CA LEU A 115 -12.00 -20.46 -1.13
C LEU A 115 -12.45 -19.45 -0.08
N TYR A 116 -13.22 -18.43 -0.48
CA TYR A 116 -13.79 -17.43 0.44
C TYR A 116 -14.74 -18.06 1.47
N ARG A 117 -15.61 -18.97 1.04
CA ARG A 117 -16.54 -19.68 1.94
C ARG A 117 -15.79 -20.50 2.99
N GLN A 118 -14.78 -21.27 2.58
CA GLN A 118 -14.02 -22.12 3.50
C GLN A 118 -13.03 -21.35 4.38
N ALA A 119 -12.61 -20.15 3.96
CA ALA A 119 -11.85 -19.22 4.79
C ALA A 119 -12.71 -18.55 5.88
N GLY A 120 -14.04 -18.80 5.92
CA GLY A 120 -14.96 -18.19 6.89
C GLY A 120 -15.34 -16.75 6.55
N MET A 121 -15.11 -16.29 5.31
CA MET A 121 -15.43 -14.94 4.88
C MET A 121 -16.89 -14.86 4.39
N GLN A 122 -17.81 -14.34 5.22
CA GLN A 122 -19.24 -14.24 4.93
C GLN A 122 -19.62 -13.17 3.87
N PHE A 123 -18.63 -12.47 3.29
CA PHE A 123 -18.84 -11.31 2.40
C PHE A 123 -19.59 -11.64 1.12
N TRP A 124 -19.39 -12.82 0.54
CA TRP A 124 -19.94 -13.17 -0.79
C TRP A 124 -21.34 -13.80 -0.76
N GLU A 125 -21.83 -14.27 0.39
CA GLU A 125 -23.17 -14.87 0.48
C GLU A 125 -24.28 -13.85 0.22
N LYS A 126 -24.07 -12.57 0.60
CA LYS A 126 -25.05 -11.50 0.37
C LYS A 126 -25.15 -11.05 -1.07
N LYS A 127 -24.16 -11.34 -1.93
CA LYS A 127 -24.17 -10.96 -3.35
C LYS A 127 -25.00 -11.92 -4.21
N LEU A 128 -25.20 -13.16 -3.78
CA LEU A 128 -26.01 -14.16 -4.49
C LEU A 128 -27.48 -14.17 -4.02
N VAL A 129 -27.75 -13.89 -2.74
CA VAL A 129 -29.14 -13.90 -2.21
C VAL A 129 -29.95 -12.68 -2.69
N SER A 130 -29.31 -11.61 -3.17
CA SER A 130 -30.02 -10.46 -3.76
C SER A 130 -30.25 -10.57 -5.29
N ALA A 131 -29.81 -11.66 -5.93
CA ALA A 131 -30.01 -11.90 -7.36
C ALA A 131 -31.18 -12.88 -7.67
N GLU A 132 -31.81 -13.46 -6.64
CA GLU A 132 -33.02 -14.28 -6.77
C GLU A 132 -34.20 -13.58 -6.08
N GLY A 133 -34.72 -12.52 -6.68
CA GLY A 133 -35.91 -11.85 -6.15
C GLY A 133 -36.10 -10.44 -6.66
N GLY A 134 -36.51 -10.30 -7.92
CA GLY A 134 -36.95 -9.03 -8.48
C GLY A 134 -37.04 -9.11 -9.99
N ASP A 135 -38.26 -9.30 -10.50
CA ASP A 135 -38.58 -9.09 -11.91
C ASP A 135 -38.18 -7.66 -12.29
N TYR A 136 -37.20 -7.53 -13.19
CA TYR A 136 -36.94 -6.29 -13.91
C TYR A 136 -37.04 -6.57 -15.40
N GLU A 137 -38.07 -5.96 -15.98
CA GLU A 137 -38.33 -5.84 -17.41
C GLU A 137 -37.05 -5.53 -18.19
N CYS A 138 -36.77 -6.41 -19.15
CA CYS A 138 -35.73 -6.24 -20.14
C CYS A 138 -36.05 -4.98 -20.98
N PHE A 139 -35.25 -3.92 -20.84
CA PHE A 139 -35.22 -2.87 -21.86
C PHE A 139 -34.57 -3.43 -23.13
N SER A 140 -35.43 -3.90 -24.04
CA SER A 140 -35.07 -4.16 -25.42
C SER A 140 -34.68 -2.86 -26.11
N VAL A 141 -33.42 -2.74 -26.50
CA VAL A 141 -32.95 -1.71 -27.44
C VAL A 141 -33.50 -2.06 -28.81
N GLU A 142 -34.40 -1.22 -29.31
CA GLU A 142 -34.87 -1.30 -30.69
C GLU A 142 -33.68 -1.15 -31.66
N THR A 143 -33.57 -2.14 -32.53
CA THR A 143 -32.64 -2.17 -33.64
C THR A 143 -33.20 -1.29 -34.76
N LEU A 144 -32.47 -0.25 -35.17
CA LEU A 144 -32.62 0.32 -36.51
C LEU A 144 -31.30 0.16 -37.26
N GLY A 145 -31.37 -0.57 -38.38
CA GLY A 145 -30.23 -1.07 -39.12
C GLY A 145 -29.51 -0.05 -40.00
N GLY A 146 -28.28 -0.41 -40.36
CA GLY A 146 -27.43 0.25 -41.35
C GLY A 146 -26.11 -0.49 -41.54
N THR A 147 -26.08 -1.34 -42.55
CA THR A 147 -25.05 -2.32 -42.96
C THR A 147 -23.70 -1.72 -43.38
N HIS A 148 -22.56 -2.23 -42.87
CA HIS A 148 -21.51 -2.96 -43.62
C HIS A 148 -20.12 -3.03 -42.94
N ALA A 149 -19.53 -4.23 -43.04
CA ALA A 149 -18.10 -4.60 -43.11
C ALA A 149 -17.23 -4.68 -41.83
N GLN A 150 -17.33 -5.84 -41.19
CA GLN A 150 -16.25 -6.72 -40.70
C GLN A 150 -14.78 -6.24 -40.91
N VAL A 151 -14.10 -5.88 -39.82
CA VAL A 151 -12.70 -6.26 -39.57
C VAL A 151 -12.58 -6.66 -38.10
N GLU A 152 -12.21 -7.92 -37.94
CA GLU A 152 -12.04 -8.68 -36.72
C GLU A 152 -10.74 -8.24 -36.03
N THR A 153 -10.84 -7.65 -34.84
CA THR A 153 -9.73 -7.61 -33.88
C THR A 153 -10.27 -8.10 -32.55
N THR A 154 -9.97 -9.37 -32.27
CA THR A 154 -10.11 -10.05 -30.99
C THR A 154 -9.30 -9.30 -29.92
N ARG A 155 -9.91 -8.25 -29.37
CA ARG A 155 -9.46 -7.62 -28.13
C ARG A 155 -10.12 -8.40 -26.99
N LYS A 156 -9.32 -9.25 -26.31
CA LYS A 156 -9.68 -9.84 -25.01
C LYS A 156 -10.27 -8.74 -24.15
N THR A 157 -11.58 -8.81 -23.91
CA THR A 157 -12.32 -7.80 -23.16
C THR A 157 -12.15 -8.17 -21.70
N THR A 158 -11.11 -7.63 -21.06
CA THR A 158 -11.05 -7.57 -19.59
C THR A 158 -12.32 -6.86 -19.13
N LYS A 159 -13.21 -7.59 -18.45
CA LYS A 159 -14.45 -7.02 -17.91
C LYS A 159 -14.05 -5.99 -16.86
N TYR A 160 -14.23 -4.71 -17.17
CA TYR A 160 -14.20 -3.65 -16.17
C TYR A 160 -15.29 -3.95 -15.14
N LEU A 161 -14.92 -4.07 -13.86
CA LEU A 161 -15.90 -4.05 -12.78
C LEU A 161 -16.55 -2.66 -12.82
N ASP A 162 -17.88 -2.60 -12.77
CA ASP A 162 -18.61 -1.32 -12.81
C ASP A 162 -18.15 -0.43 -11.64
N GLU A 163 -17.92 0.85 -11.91
CA GLU A 163 -17.47 1.86 -10.94
C GLU A 163 -18.39 1.88 -9.72
N VAL A 164 -19.70 1.73 -9.93
CA VAL A 164 -20.70 1.63 -8.86
C VAL A 164 -20.42 0.46 -7.91
N VAL A 165 -20.04 -0.70 -8.46
CA VAL A 165 -19.76 -1.92 -7.68
C VAL A 165 -18.46 -1.77 -6.89
N ILE A 166 -17.44 -1.15 -7.49
CA ILE A 166 -16.18 -0.86 -6.79
C ILE A 166 -16.45 0.06 -5.61
N MET A 167 -17.18 1.16 -5.81
CA MET A 167 -17.49 2.12 -4.75
C MET A 167 -18.34 1.50 -3.62
N GLN A 168 -19.30 0.64 -3.95
CA GLN A 168 -20.06 -0.10 -2.95
C GLN A 168 -19.18 -1.06 -2.13
N SER A 169 -18.24 -1.74 -2.80
CA SER A 169 -17.30 -2.66 -2.15
C SER A 169 -16.37 -1.90 -1.21
N THR A 170 -15.81 -0.77 -1.65
CA THR A 170 -15.01 0.14 -0.84
C THR A 170 -15.75 0.60 0.42
N ARG A 171 -17.03 0.98 0.30
CA ARG A 171 -17.85 1.38 1.45
C ARG A 171 -18.03 0.23 2.43
N LEU A 172 -18.29 -0.99 1.94
CA LEU A 172 -18.45 -2.16 2.79
C LEU A 172 -17.15 -2.51 3.54
N ILE A 173 -16.00 -2.39 2.87
CA ILE A 173 -14.67 -2.58 3.47
C ILE A 173 -14.49 -1.62 4.64
N LEU A 174 -14.80 -0.34 4.46
CA LEU A 174 -14.65 0.67 5.50
C LEU A 174 -15.60 0.47 6.68
N GLU A 175 -16.86 0.09 6.43
CA GLU A 175 -17.80 -0.28 7.50
C GLU A 175 -17.32 -1.52 8.29
N THR A 176 -16.67 -2.46 7.60
CA THR A 176 -16.06 -3.64 8.25
C THR A 176 -14.91 -3.24 9.15
N VAL A 177 -14.03 -2.38 8.65
CA VAL A 177 -12.88 -1.85 9.39
C VAL A 177 -13.34 -1.10 10.63
N LYS A 178 -14.39 -0.26 10.49
CA LYS A 178 -15.06 0.39 11.60
C LYS A 178 -15.64 -0.61 12.61
N GLY A 179 -16.33 -1.64 12.13
CA GLY A 179 -16.86 -2.71 12.99
C GLY A 179 -15.76 -3.44 13.77
N ALA A 180 -14.64 -3.74 13.13
CA ALA A 180 -13.48 -4.34 13.77
C ALA A 180 -12.85 -3.41 14.81
N TRP A 181 -12.78 -2.10 14.52
CA TRP A 181 -12.26 -1.08 15.43
C TRP A 181 -12.99 -1.06 16.78
N VAL A 182 -14.33 -1.12 16.77
CA VAL A 182 -15.16 -1.07 17.99
C VAL A 182 -14.89 -2.27 18.93
N VAL A 183 -14.39 -3.38 18.40
CA VAL A 183 -14.14 -4.61 19.17
C VAL A 183 -12.67 -4.70 19.61
N ILE A 184 -11.85 -3.68 19.36
CA ILE A 184 -10.45 -3.65 19.79
C ILE A 184 -10.37 -3.78 21.31
N LYS A 185 -9.83 -4.91 21.74
CA LYS A 185 -9.50 -5.27 23.11
C LYS A 185 -8.16 -6.01 23.07
N PRO A 186 -7.40 -6.05 24.17
CA PRO A 186 -6.11 -6.75 24.21
C PRO A 186 -6.16 -8.18 23.62
N CYS A 187 -7.26 -8.90 23.84
CA CYS A 187 -7.42 -10.29 23.38
C CYS A 187 -7.92 -10.44 21.93
N SER A 188 -8.41 -9.39 21.27
CA SER A 188 -9.00 -9.43 19.91
C SER A 188 -8.09 -8.83 18.83
N ILE A 189 -6.90 -8.32 19.19
CA ILE A 189 -6.00 -7.63 18.25
C ILE A 189 -5.58 -8.52 17.07
N GLY A 190 -5.35 -9.82 17.29
CA GLY A 190 -5.05 -10.75 16.20
C GLY A 190 -6.21 -10.89 15.18
N GLU A 191 -7.45 -10.87 15.65
CA GLU A 191 -8.65 -10.93 14.80
C GLU A 191 -8.83 -9.63 14.01
N VAL A 192 -8.61 -8.48 14.67
CA VAL A 192 -8.66 -7.15 14.04
C VAL A 192 -7.58 -7.04 12.96
N GLN A 193 -6.33 -7.42 13.26
CA GLN A 193 -5.24 -7.43 12.28
C GLN A 193 -5.54 -8.36 11.10
N SER A 194 -6.13 -9.53 11.34
CA SER A 194 -6.54 -10.42 10.26
C SER A 194 -7.60 -9.80 9.37
N THR A 195 -8.58 -9.12 9.97
CA THR A 195 -9.65 -8.43 9.24
C THR A 195 -9.08 -7.30 8.38
N LEU A 196 -8.21 -6.46 8.96
CA LEU A 196 -7.54 -5.36 8.23
C LEU A 196 -6.71 -5.89 7.05
N ARG A 197 -5.98 -6.99 7.24
CA ARG A 197 -5.20 -7.62 6.17
C ARG A 197 -6.08 -8.10 5.03
N THR A 198 -7.18 -8.79 5.33
CA THR A 198 -8.14 -9.23 4.32
C THR A 198 -8.76 -8.05 3.58
N CYS A 199 -9.15 -6.99 4.28
CA CYS A 199 -9.64 -5.77 3.67
C CYS A 199 -8.61 -5.16 2.71
N LYS A 200 -7.34 -5.10 3.10
CA LYS A 200 -6.26 -4.58 2.25
C LYS A 200 -6.04 -5.44 1.00
N GLU A 201 -6.05 -6.76 1.14
CA GLU A 201 -5.97 -7.70 0.02
C GLU A 201 -7.13 -7.50 -0.97
N GLU A 202 -8.34 -7.26 -0.47
CA GLU A 202 -9.51 -6.97 -1.30
C GLU A 202 -9.35 -5.65 -2.06
N VAL A 203 -8.92 -4.57 -1.41
CA VAL A 203 -8.66 -3.29 -2.09
C VAL A 203 -7.60 -3.46 -3.17
N ASN A 204 -6.51 -4.18 -2.90
CA ASN A 204 -5.48 -4.47 -3.89
C ASN A 204 -6.03 -5.24 -5.09
N SER A 205 -6.94 -6.20 -4.87
CA SER A 205 -7.58 -6.95 -5.96
C SER A 205 -8.46 -6.06 -6.85
N LEU A 206 -9.16 -5.08 -6.25
CA LEU A 206 -9.97 -4.09 -6.97
C LEU A 206 -9.07 -3.10 -7.73
N ALA A 207 -7.90 -2.77 -7.18
CA ALA A 207 -7.00 -1.77 -7.73
C ALA A 207 -6.39 -2.18 -9.08
N VAL A 208 -6.12 -3.49 -9.30
CA VAL A 208 -5.43 -4.03 -10.49
C VAL A 208 -6.07 -3.57 -11.82
N ASN A 209 -7.39 -3.41 -11.84
CA ASN A 209 -8.14 -3.05 -13.06
C ASN A 209 -8.73 -1.63 -13.00
N SER A 210 -8.41 -0.85 -11.97
CA SER A 210 -8.95 0.49 -11.74
C SER A 210 -8.01 1.55 -12.28
N SER A 211 -8.55 2.68 -12.73
CA SER A 211 -7.76 3.84 -13.16
C SER A 211 -8.52 5.13 -12.86
N GLY A 212 -7.84 6.28 -13.01
CA GLY A 212 -8.44 7.59 -12.79
C GLY A 212 -8.91 7.78 -11.34
N SER A 213 -10.10 8.34 -11.16
CA SER A 213 -10.62 8.68 -9.84
C SER A 213 -10.91 7.45 -8.98
N THR A 214 -11.49 6.40 -9.56
CA THR A 214 -11.72 5.13 -8.87
C THR A 214 -10.41 4.52 -8.36
N GLY A 215 -9.36 4.55 -9.19
CA GLY A 215 -8.03 4.10 -8.77
C GLY A 215 -7.44 4.96 -7.65
N ALA A 216 -7.65 6.29 -7.69
CA ALA A 216 -7.22 7.18 -6.63
C ALA A 216 -7.93 6.90 -5.29
N VAL A 217 -9.24 6.60 -5.32
CA VAL A 217 -10.01 6.19 -4.14
C VAL A 217 -9.43 4.90 -3.54
N LEU A 218 -9.19 3.88 -4.37
CA LEU A 218 -8.64 2.61 -3.88
C LEU A 218 -7.23 2.77 -3.31
N SER A 219 -6.36 3.55 -3.95
CA SER A 219 -5.03 3.88 -3.41
C SER A 219 -5.11 4.62 -2.08
N PHE A 220 -6.02 5.60 -1.96
CA PHE A 220 -6.25 6.30 -0.70
C PHE A 220 -6.71 5.35 0.40
N VAL A 221 -7.64 4.44 0.09
CA VAL A 221 -8.14 3.46 1.05
C VAL A 221 -7.02 2.49 1.47
N CYS A 222 -6.11 2.11 0.57
CA CYS A 222 -4.92 1.36 0.96
C CYS A 222 -4.04 2.13 1.96
N ASP A 223 -3.71 3.40 1.69
CA ASP A 223 -2.93 4.24 2.61
C ASP A 223 -3.66 4.43 3.97
N TYR A 224 -5.00 4.56 3.94
CA TYR A 224 -5.86 4.64 5.12
C TYR A 224 -5.81 3.37 5.97
N LEU A 225 -5.97 2.20 5.34
CA LEU A 225 -5.88 0.91 6.03
C LEU A 225 -4.50 0.69 6.64
N ASP A 226 -3.44 1.14 5.97
CA ASP A 226 -2.08 1.12 6.51
C ASP A 226 -1.94 1.98 7.76
N ALA A 227 -2.53 3.19 7.77
CA ALA A 227 -2.56 4.02 8.97
C ALA A 227 -3.31 3.35 10.12
N VAL A 228 -4.50 2.77 9.85
CA VAL A 228 -5.30 2.07 10.88
C VAL A 228 -4.54 0.86 11.44
N GLN A 229 -3.90 0.06 10.58
CA GLN A 229 -3.10 -1.08 11.01
C GLN A 229 -1.93 -0.66 11.90
N LEU A 230 -1.20 0.40 11.52
CA LEU A 230 -0.12 0.95 12.32
C LEU A 230 -0.61 1.45 13.69
N ILE A 231 -1.79 2.07 13.75
CA ILE A 231 -2.38 2.50 15.02
C ILE A 231 -2.73 1.29 15.90
N VAL A 232 -3.29 0.22 15.34
CA VAL A 232 -3.55 -1.02 16.10
C VAL A 232 -2.24 -1.62 16.65
N GLU A 233 -1.18 -1.63 15.85
CA GLU A 233 0.15 -2.10 16.28
C GLU A 233 0.74 -1.22 17.39
N ILE A 234 0.62 0.11 17.26
CA ILE A 234 1.04 1.07 18.29
C ILE A 234 0.23 0.87 19.59
N TRP A 235 -1.08 0.68 19.49
CA TRP A 235 -1.94 0.46 20.65
C TRP A 235 -1.55 -0.84 21.38
N TRP A 236 -1.33 -1.91 20.63
CA TRP A 236 -0.84 -3.17 21.19
C TRP A 236 0.50 -3.00 21.91
N PHE A 237 1.43 -2.27 21.28
CA PHE A 237 2.74 -1.98 21.85
C PHE A 237 2.63 -1.23 23.18
N ILE A 238 1.79 -0.20 23.25
CA ILE A 238 1.57 0.60 24.46
C ILE A 238 0.93 -0.23 25.59
N GLN A 239 0.02 -1.15 25.26
CA GLN A 239 -0.68 -1.97 26.27
C GLN A 239 0.20 -3.05 26.91
N LEU A 240 1.22 -3.54 26.20
CA LEU A 240 1.97 -4.71 26.65
C LEU A 240 2.96 -4.44 27.78
N ASP A 241 3.33 -3.19 28.09
CA ASP A 241 4.29 -2.73 29.13
C ASP A 241 5.69 -3.41 29.11
N ASP A 242 5.88 -4.47 28.31
CA ASP A 242 7.08 -5.28 28.18
C ASP A 242 7.99 -4.69 27.09
N SER A 243 8.72 -3.64 27.48
CA SER A 243 9.83 -3.03 26.72
C SER A 243 10.98 -3.99 26.34
N HIS A 244 10.89 -5.27 26.71
CA HIS A 244 11.92 -6.28 26.49
C HIS A 244 11.62 -7.26 25.35
N ALA A 245 10.38 -7.32 24.86
CA ALA A 245 10.00 -8.22 23.76
C ALA A 245 10.29 -7.62 22.38
N PHE A 246 10.31 -6.30 22.29
CA PHE A 246 10.60 -5.56 21.07
C PHE A 246 11.81 -4.67 21.32
N GLY A 247 12.86 -4.81 20.51
CA GLY A 247 14.05 -3.97 20.64
C GLY A 247 13.70 -2.47 20.55
N PRO A 248 14.64 -1.57 20.92
CA PRO A 248 14.50 -0.11 20.88
C PRO A 248 14.26 0.51 19.47
N ALA A 249 13.89 -0.31 18.49
CA ALA A 249 13.59 0.02 17.10
C ALA A 249 12.12 -0.28 16.72
N SER A 250 11.18 -0.35 17.66
CA SER A 250 9.81 -0.81 17.38
C SER A 250 8.79 0.32 17.31
N LEU A 251 8.59 1.10 18.38
CA LEU A 251 7.58 2.17 18.39
C LEU A 251 7.95 3.37 17.51
N ASP A 252 9.19 3.84 17.58
CA ASP A 252 9.70 4.93 16.71
C ASP A 252 9.51 4.65 15.22
N ILE A 253 9.75 3.39 14.80
CA ILE A 253 9.57 2.98 13.40
C ILE A 253 8.09 2.96 13.04
N LEU A 254 7.22 2.47 13.92
CA LEU A 254 5.77 2.47 13.69
C LEU A 254 5.23 3.90 13.59
N LEU A 255 5.69 4.81 14.45
CA LEU A 255 5.30 6.21 14.43
C LEU A 255 5.81 6.92 13.17
N GLU A 256 7.03 6.63 12.72
CA GLU A 256 7.55 7.19 11.46
C GLU A 256 6.78 6.66 10.23
N LYS A 257 6.39 5.39 10.23
CA LYS A 257 5.51 4.82 9.21
C LYS A 257 4.13 5.47 9.22
N LEU A 258 3.55 5.70 10.40
CA LEU A 258 2.24 6.36 10.54
C LEU A 258 2.31 7.79 10.04
N ASP A 259 3.32 8.56 10.46
CA ASP A 259 3.57 9.91 9.97
C ASP A 259 3.77 9.94 8.44
N THR A 260 4.41 8.92 7.87
CA THR A 260 4.59 8.80 6.42
C THR A 260 3.26 8.55 5.71
N SER A 261 2.44 7.62 6.22
CA SER A 261 1.11 7.34 5.66
C SER A 261 0.18 8.56 5.73
N VAL A 262 0.14 9.25 6.88
CA VAL A 262 -0.65 10.47 7.06
C VAL A 262 -0.21 11.57 6.10
N ARG A 263 1.11 11.76 5.92
CA ARG A 263 1.64 12.72 4.94
C ARG A 263 1.25 12.34 3.51
N ARG A 264 1.28 11.05 3.14
CA ARG A 264 0.81 10.58 1.83
C ARG A 264 -0.66 10.92 1.61
N MET A 265 -1.53 10.56 2.55
CA MET A 265 -2.96 10.86 2.45
C MET A 265 -3.25 12.35 2.27
N LYS A 266 -2.50 13.22 2.95
CA LYS A 266 -2.69 14.67 2.84
C LYS A 266 -2.11 15.30 1.57
N CYS A 267 -0.92 14.87 1.14
CA CYS A 267 -0.17 15.56 0.08
C CYS A 267 -0.33 14.93 -1.30
N CYS A 268 -0.70 13.65 -1.38
CA CYS A 268 -0.80 12.92 -2.64
C CYS A 268 -2.23 12.80 -3.17
N TYR A 269 -3.23 13.31 -2.45
CA TYR A 269 -4.64 13.21 -2.86
C TYR A 269 -5.31 14.57 -2.83
N ALA A 270 -5.87 14.98 -3.96
CA ALA A 270 -6.69 16.16 -4.09
C ALA A 270 -8.18 15.78 -4.08
N GLY A 271 -9.02 16.69 -3.58
CA GLY A 271 -10.48 16.48 -3.51
C GLY A 271 -10.95 15.71 -2.28
N LEU A 272 -10.15 15.67 -1.21
CA LEU A 272 -10.62 15.16 0.07
C LEU A 272 -11.85 15.95 0.52
N ASN A 273 -12.94 15.26 0.84
CA ASN A 273 -14.05 15.90 1.53
C ASN A 273 -13.66 16.18 2.98
N ARG A 274 -14.49 16.99 3.65
CA ARG A 274 -14.24 17.41 5.03
C ARG A 274 -14.15 16.25 6.01
N GLU A 275 -14.98 15.21 5.84
CA GLU A 275 -14.98 14.03 6.73
C GLU A 275 -13.63 13.29 6.66
N LEU A 276 -13.14 13.02 5.44
CA LEU A 276 -11.84 12.38 5.22
C LEU A 276 -10.69 13.25 5.71
N GLU A 277 -10.74 14.55 5.43
CA GLU A 277 -9.69 15.47 5.86
C GLU A 277 -9.59 15.51 7.39
N VAL A 278 -10.72 15.60 8.11
CA VAL A 278 -10.72 15.53 9.58
C VAL A 278 -10.13 14.22 10.07
N GLN A 279 -10.55 13.07 9.53
CA GLN A 279 -10.02 11.77 9.99
C GLN A 279 -8.50 11.64 9.76
N VAL A 280 -7.97 12.14 8.63
CA VAL A 280 -6.52 12.17 8.36
C VAL A 280 -5.78 13.08 9.34
N LEU A 281 -6.37 14.22 9.71
CA LEU A 281 -5.80 15.13 10.72
C LEU A 281 -5.86 14.52 12.12
N GLU A 282 -6.90 13.74 12.45
CA GLU A 282 -6.99 13.01 13.71
C GLU A 282 -5.94 11.91 13.82
N PHE A 283 -5.62 11.20 12.72
CA PHE A 283 -4.46 10.30 12.69
C PHE A 283 -3.14 11.05 12.95
N ALA A 284 -3.00 12.27 12.39
CA ALA A 284 -1.83 13.11 12.63
C ALA A 284 -1.73 13.53 14.11
N LEU A 285 -2.86 13.90 14.75
CA LEU A 285 -2.91 14.21 16.17
C LEU A 285 -2.51 12.98 17.00
N LEU A 286 -3.06 11.81 16.70
CA LEU A 286 -2.76 10.59 17.42
C LEU A 286 -1.26 10.24 17.35
N ALA A 287 -0.64 10.35 16.17
CA ALA A 287 0.79 10.15 16.01
C ALA A 287 1.63 11.12 16.88
N ILE A 288 1.25 12.39 16.92
CA ILE A 288 1.91 13.40 17.78
C ILE A 288 1.72 13.07 19.26
N LEU A 289 0.52 12.69 19.69
CA LEU A 289 0.22 12.35 21.08
C LEU A 289 1.00 11.11 21.55
N CYS A 290 1.10 10.08 20.70
CA CYS A 290 1.93 8.91 20.98
C CYS A 290 3.39 9.31 21.21
N ARG A 291 3.99 10.11 20.30
CA ARG A 291 5.36 10.62 20.46
C ARG A 291 5.52 11.44 21.75
N LEU A 292 4.54 12.26 22.10
CA LEU A 292 4.58 13.04 23.35
C LEU A 292 4.53 12.16 24.60
N SER A 293 3.75 11.08 24.59
CA SER A 293 3.67 10.15 25.71
C SER A 293 4.97 9.36 25.93
N GLU A 294 5.68 9.03 24.85
CA GLU A 294 6.93 8.26 24.89
C GLU A 294 8.12 9.12 25.35
N PHE A 295 8.30 10.28 24.73
CA PHE A 295 9.50 11.11 24.96
C PHE A 295 9.34 12.17 26.05
N GLY A 296 8.11 12.41 26.53
CA GLY A 296 7.77 13.34 27.62
C GLY A 296 8.16 14.80 27.38
N THR A 297 8.75 15.14 26.23
CA THR A 297 9.31 16.46 25.91
C THR A 297 8.56 17.06 24.73
N CYS A 298 7.81 18.13 25.01
CA CYS A 298 7.06 18.86 24.00
C CYS A 298 7.92 20.03 23.48
N SER A 299 8.50 19.90 22.28
CA SER A 299 9.18 21.02 21.65
C SER A 299 8.17 22.08 21.18
N LYS A 300 8.58 23.35 21.11
CA LYS A 300 7.74 24.42 20.55
C LYS A 300 7.23 24.07 19.14
N LEU A 301 8.07 23.44 18.32
CA LEU A 301 7.71 23.00 16.97
C LEU A 301 6.56 21.98 16.99
N VAL A 302 6.59 21.02 17.92
CA VAL A 302 5.54 20.01 18.07
C VAL A 302 4.24 20.65 18.57
N LEU A 303 4.33 21.59 19.51
CA LEU A 303 3.17 22.37 19.97
C LEU A 303 2.56 23.19 18.84
N ASP A 304 3.37 23.95 18.08
CA ASP A 304 2.90 24.78 16.98
C ASP A 304 2.19 23.92 15.92
N LYS A 305 2.74 22.74 15.59
CA LYS A 305 2.11 21.75 14.70
C LYS A 305 0.78 21.24 15.26
N LEU A 306 0.73 20.91 16.55
CA LEU A 306 -0.48 20.41 17.21
C LEU A 306 -1.59 21.47 17.22
N HIS A 307 -1.28 22.72 17.61
CA HIS A 307 -2.25 23.82 17.56
C HIS A 307 -2.71 24.13 16.15
N TRP A 308 -1.81 24.05 15.16
CA TRP A 308 -2.19 24.23 13.76
C TRP A 308 -3.21 23.17 13.34
N ILE A 309 -2.99 21.90 13.68
CA ILE A 309 -3.93 20.81 13.35
C ILE A 309 -5.28 21.02 14.06
N ILE A 310 -5.28 21.33 15.37
CA ILE A 310 -6.51 21.56 16.14
C ILE A 310 -7.33 22.71 15.52
N ASN A 311 -6.69 23.85 15.27
CA ASN A 311 -7.36 25.01 14.68
C ASN A 311 -7.88 24.71 13.27
N HIS A 312 -7.18 23.86 12.51
CA HIS A 312 -7.61 23.45 11.17
C HIS A 312 -8.84 22.53 11.24
N ILE A 313 -8.86 21.57 12.17
CA ILE A 313 -10.05 20.74 12.43
C ILE A 313 -11.23 21.61 12.89
N ASP A 314 -11.01 22.55 13.81
CA ASP A 314 -12.05 23.51 14.26
C ASP A 314 -12.62 24.31 13.09
N GLY A 315 -11.74 24.80 12.19
CA GLY A 315 -12.13 25.53 11.00
C GLY A 315 -12.98 24.71 10.05
N LEU A 316 -12.65 23.43 9.86
CA LEU A 316 -13.45 22.48 9.05
C LEU A 316 -14.82 22.19 9.66
N CYS A 317 -14.96 22.30 10.99
CA CYS A 317 -16.19 22.04 11.74
C CYS A 317 -17.03 23.31 12.02
N ALA A 318 -16.51 24.50 11.73
CA ALA A 318 -17.10 25.77 12.16
C ALA A 318 -18.52 26.03 11.63
N ASP A 319 -18.84 25.48 10.46
CA ASP A 319 -20.09 25.70 9.74
C ASP A 319 -21.28 24.93 10.34
N GLY A 320 -21.04 24.09 11.37
CA GLY A 320 -22.06 23.28 12.04
C GLY A 320 -22.57 22.07 11.25
N SER A 321 -22.04 21.83 10.04
CA SER A 321 -22.36 20.67 9.21
C SER A 321 -21.70 19.37 9.69
N TYR A 322 -20.62 19.49 10.46
CA TYR A 322 -19.85 18.38 10.99
C TYR A 322 -19.43 18.70 12.43
N GLU A 323 -19.69 17.79 13.36
CA GLU A 323 -19.33 17.97 14.77
C GLU A 323 -17.94 17.42 15.07
N LEU A 324 -17.17 18.16 15.88
CA LEU A 324 -15.91 17.69 16.44
C LEU A 324 -16.11 16.33 17.15
N SER A 325 -15.20 15.40 16.91
CA SER A 325 -15.15 14.14 17.65
C SER A 325 -14.84 14.39 19.14
N ASP A 326 -15.23 13.44 19.99
CA ASP A 326 -14.90 13.50 21.42
C ASP A 326 -13.38 13.47 21.65
N PHE A 327 -12.66 12.71 20.81
CA PHE A 327 -11.20 12.75 20.73
C PHE A 327 -10.68 14.17 20.47
N SER A 328 -11.08 14.81 19.38
CA SER A 328 -10.61 16.14 19.01
C SER A 328 -10.98 17.20 20.07
N LYS A 329 -12.16 17.10 20.68
CA LYS A 329 -12.60 17.98 21.78
C LYS A 329 -11.71 17.82 23.01
N GLU A 330 -11.39 16.59 23.42
CA GLU A 330 -10.57 16.35 24.61
C GLU A 330 -9.11 16.75 24.37
N VAL A 331 -8.57 16.48 23.17
CA VAL A 331 -7.24 16.97 22.78
C VAL A 331 -7.20 18.50 22.87
N LYS A 332 -8.14 19.20 22.23
CA LYS A 332 -8.22 20.65 22.31
C LYS A 332 -8.27 21.16 23.75
N LYS A 333 -9.13 20.59 24.60
CA LYS A 333 -9.25 20.95 26.01
C LYS A 333 -7.95 20.77 26.80
N VAL A 334 -7.18 19.72 26.53
CA VAL A 334 -5.89 19.46 27.19
C VAL A 334 -4.84 20.49 26.79
N PHE A 335 -4.79 20.88 25.52
CA PHE A 335 -3.76 21.79 25.02
C PHE A 335 -4.15 23.28 25.08
N ASP A 336 -5.44 23.61 25.21
CA ASP A 336 -5.94 24.96 25.54
C ASP A 336 -5.85 25.26 27.04
N GLY A 337 -5.63 24.24 27.89
CA GLY A 337 -5.51 24.38 29.34
C GLY A 337 -4.24 25.10 29.78
N ASN A 338 -4.30 25.87 30.87
CA ASN A 338 -3.11 26.48 31.47
C ASN A 338 -2.20 25.38 32.04
N PHE A 339 -1.06 25.12 31.37
CA PHE A 339 -0.05 24.17 31.84
C PHE A 339 0.53 24.61 33.19
N ILE A 340 0.20 23.89 34.26
CA ILE A 340 0.89 24.02 35.55
C ILE A 340 2.19 23.21 35.38
N ASP A 341 3.34 23.88 35.40
CA ASP A 341 4.70 23.34 35.17
C ASP A 341 5.11 23.03 33.71
N GLY A 342 4.35 23.53 32.73
CA GLY A 342 4.84 23.72 31.35
C GLY A 342 4.94 22.47 30.46
N THR A 343 4.52 21.28 30.93
CA THR A 343 4.45 20.07 30.09
C THR A 343 3.10 19.37 30.26
N PRO A 344 2.32 19.14 29.19
CA PRO A 344 1.08 18.36 29.29
C PRO A 344 1.40 16.92 29.68
N ILE A 345 0.71 16.41 30.71
CA ILE A 345 0.69 14.97 30.99
C ILE A 345 -0.28 14.34 29.99
N VAL A 346 0.26 13.70 28.95
CA VAL A 346 -0.51 13.01 27.91
C VAL A 346 -0.71 11.55 28.31
N ASN A 347 -1.93 11.19 28.71
CA ASN A 347 -2.31 9.78 28.86
C ASN A 347 -2.82 9.24 27.51
N ILE A 348 -1.91 8.64 26.74
CA ILE A 348 -2.23 8.14 25.41
C ILE A 348 -3.31 7.04 25.41
N CYS A 349 -3.40 6.22 26.46
CA CYS A 349 -4.42 5.18 26.57
C CYS A 349 -5.83 5.77 26.59
N THR A 350 -6.04 6.87 27.32
CA THR A 350 -7.33 7.57 27.34
C THR A 350 -7.68 8.13 25.96
N PHE A 351 -6.69 8.68 25.24
CA PHE A 351 -6.91 9.20 23.90
C PHE A 351 -7.24 8.10 22.88
N LEU A 352 -6.59 6.94 22.97
CA LEU A 352 -6.88 5.77 22.13
C LEU A 352 -8.28 5.20 22.41
N GLU A 353 -8.74 5.22 23.67
CA GLU A 353 -10.08 4.74 24.05
C GLU A 353 -11.21 5.62 23.50
N ILE A 354 -11.00 6.94 23.42
CA ILE A 354 -11.99 7.89 22.89
C ILE A 354 -11.84 8.15 21.38
N PHE A 355 -10.80 7.60 20.75
CA PHE A 355 -10.58 7.72 19.32
C PHE A 355 -11.61 6.89 18.55
N ASP A 356 -12.45 7.56 17.77
CA ASP A 356 -13.46 6.92 16.94
C ASP A 356 -13.00 6.89 15.49
N LEU A 357 -13.08 5.70 14.88
CA LEU A 357 -12.81 5.54 13.46
C LEU A 357 -14.08 5.83 12.68
N LYS A 358 -14.12 7.01 12.03
CA LYS A 358 -15.24 7.46 11.21
C LYS A 358 -14.83 7.50 9.73
N PRO A 359 -14.78 6.33 9.05
CA PRO A 359 -14.56 6.36 7.61
C PRO A 359 -15.68 7.15 6.93
N ALA A 360 -15.32 7.97 5.95
CA ALA A 360 -16.30 8.75 5.21
C ALA A 360 -17.27 7.84 4.47
N ARG A 361 -18.52 8.30 4.36
CA ARG A 361 -19.58 7.53 3.70
C ARG A 361 -19.57 7.70 2.19
N ASP A 362 -19.05 8.83 1.73
CA ASP A 362 -18.96 9.22 0.34
C ASP A 362 -17.50 9.57 0.04
N PHE A 363 -16.97 8.99 -1.03
CA PHE A 363 -15.70 9.38 -1.62
C PHE A 363 -16.07 10.09 -2.91
N GLU A 364 -15.98 11.42 -2.90
CA GLU A 364 -16.16 12.23 -4.12
C GLU A 364 -15.03 11.91 -5.12
N MET A 365 -14.94 12.69 -6.21
CA MET A 365 -13.87 12.53 -7.20
C MET A 365 -12.49 12.85 -6.64
N LEU A 366 -11.84 11.86 -6.00
CA LEU A 366 -10.45 11.94 -5.59
C LEU A 366 -9.54 11.87 -6.83
N ASN A 367 -8.46 12.64 -6.79
CA ASN A 367 -7.38 12.56 -7.77
C ASN A 367 -6.07 12.30 -7.03
N ALA A 368 -5.38 11.22 -7.41
CA ALA A 368 -4.07 10.91 -6.87
C ALA A 368 -2.99 11.63 -7.68
N THR A 369 -2.10 12.32 -6.98
CA THR A 369 -0.86 12.86 -7.53
C THR A 369 0.12 11.72 -7.70
N THR A 370 0.45 11.42 -8.96
CA THR A 370 1.38 10.33 -9.30
C THR A 370 2.52 10.89 -10.13
N ALA A 371 3.69 10.27 -10.01
CA ALA A 371 4.84 10.63 -10.80
C ALA A 371 5.48 9.40 -11.46
N VAL A 372 6.06 9.60 -12.63
CA VAL A 372 6.89 8.62 -13.33
C VAL A 372 8.24 9.27 -13.59
N LEU A 373 9.31 8.59 -13.18
CA LEU A 373 10.69 8.99 -13.40
C LEU A 373 11.39 7.92 -14.22
N GLN A 374 11.98 8.32 -15.33
CA GLN A 374 12.72 7.42 -16.22
C GLN A 374 14.02 8.06 -16.67
N VAL A 375 14.96 7.21 -17.06
CA VAL A 375 16.23 7.58 -17.67
C VAL A 375 16.39 6.70 -18.91
N ARG A 376 16.75 7.27 -20.05
CA ARG A 376 16.80 6.54 -21.32
C ARG A 376 18.01 5.63 -21.41
N ASP A 377 17.78 4.41 -21.91
CA ASP A 377 18.81 3.48 -22.38
C ASP A 377 19.94 3.20 -21.36
N ILE A 378 19.60 3.23 -20.07
CA ILE A 378 20.55 2.99 -18.97
C ILE A 378 20.03 1.87 -18.09
N ASP A 379 20.84 0.84 -17.97
CA ASP A 379 20.66 -0.29 -17.08
C ASP A 379 22.03 -0.71 -16.52
N SER A 380 22.07 -1.81 -15.77
CA SER A 380 23.32 -2.31 -15.19
C SER A 380 24.32 -2.80 -16.25
N GLU A 381 23.87 -3.11 -17.46
CA GLU A 381 24.71 -3.53 -18.60
C GLU A 381 25.20 -2.34 -19.44
N ASN A 382 24.48 -1.21 -19.39
CA ASN A 382 24.75 0.02 -20.12
C ASN A 382 24.92 1.23 -19.16
N PRO A 383 25.98 1.25 -18.32
CA PRO A 383 26.20 2.32 -17.36
C PRO A 383 26.69 3.61 -18.03
N LEU A 384 26.37 4.75 -17.43
CA LEU A 384 26.89 6.05 -17.84
C LEU A 384 28.37 6.21 -17.47
N SER A 385 29.17 6.71 -18.41
CA SER A 385 30.56 7.06 -18.12
C SER A 385 30.65 8.36 -17.31
N TYR A 386 31.54 8.40 -16.32
CA TYR A 386 31.81 9.62 -15.56
C TYR A 386 33.29 9.80 -15.19
N VAL A 387 33.66 11.01 -14.79
CA VAL A 387 35.02 11.34 -14.32
C VAL A 387 34.99 11.57 -12.82
N TYR A 388 35.96 11.00 -12.10
CA TYR A 388 36.05 11.10 -10.64
C TYR A 388 36.01 12.54 -10.15
N GLY A 389 35.13 12.81 -9.18
CA GLY A 389 35.04 14.11 -8.52
C GLY A 389 34.49 15.24 -9.37
N LEU A 390 34.09 14.97 -10.63
CA LEU A 390 33.40 15.95 -11.46
C LEU A 390 31.89 15.71 -11.40
N PRO A 391 31.07 16.79 -11.45
CA PRO A 391 29.63 16.66 -11.56
C PRO A 391 29.25 15.89 -12.82
N VAL A 392 28.23 15.04 -12.73
CA VAL A 392 27.71 14.26 -13.86
C VAL A 392 26.29 14.71 -14.20
N GLY A 393 26.02 14.96 -15.47
CA GLY A 393 24.68 15.29 -15.94
C GLY A 393 23.89 14.03 -16.26
N VAL A 394 22.66 13.93 -15.73
CA VAL A 394 21.75 12.81 -16.00
C VAL A 394 20.49 13.35 -16.65
N THR A 395 20.10 12.76 -17.78
CA THR A 395 18.86 13.12 -18.46
C THR A 395 17.70 12.34 -17.86
N PHE A 396 16.82 13.05 -17.15
CA PHE A 396 15.61 12.47 -16.59
C PHE A 396 14.41 12.83 -17.44
N ASP A 397 13.65 11.82 -17.84
CA ASP A 397 12.30 11.95 -18.37
C ASP A 397 11.32 11.84 -17.19
N MET A 398 10.58 12.91 -16.94
CA MET A 398 9.67 13.04 -15.79
C MET A 398 8.25 13.28 -16.29
N SER A 399 7.30 12.53 -15.75
CA SER A 399 5.86 12.77 -15.95
C SER A 399 5.17 12.93 -14.60
N LEU A 400 4.32 13.93 -14.48
CA LEU A 400 3.57 14.29 -13.28
C LEU A 400 2.08 14.33 -13.64
N CYS A 401 1.25 13.71 -12.80
CA CYS A 401 -0.19 13.73 -12.95
C CYS A 401 -0.87 14.40 -11.76
N ASN A 402 -1.95 15.14 -12.01
CA ASN A 402 -2.80 15.80 -11.01
C ASN A 402 -2.06 16.75 -10.05
N THR A 403 -0.98 17.39 -10.50
CA THR A 403 -0.21 18.36 -9.71
C THR A 403 -0.72 19.80 -9.86
N SER A 404 -0.77 20.54 -8.76
CA SER A 404 -1.05 21.98 -8.70
C SER A 404 0.21 22.81 -8.96
N SER A 405 0.05 24.05 -9.44
CA SER A 405 1.15 25.02 -9.54
C SER A 405 1.74 25.43 -8.18
N HIS A 406 1.02 25.15 -7.09
CA HIS A 406 1.48 25.40 -5.72
C HIS A 406 2.25 24.23 -5.12
N ASP A 407 2.25 23.06 -5.77
CA ASP A 407 2.95 21.88 -5.28
C ASP A 407 4.45 22.08 -5.41
N ARG A 408 5.17 21.84 -4.31
CA ARG A 408 6.63 21.92 -4.27
C ARG A 408 7.21 20.53 -4.49
N ILE A 409 7.57 20.24 -5.73
CA ILE A 409 8.10 18.93 -6.15
C ILE A 409 9.61 19.01 -6.32
N TRP A 410 10.30 17.97 -5.88
CA TRP A 410 11.75 17.89 -5.87
C TRP A 410 12.19 16.56 -6.49
N LEU A 411 13.28 16.59 -7.26
CA LEU A 411 14.05 15.40 -7.56
C LEU A 411 15.03 15.16 -6.42
N ARG A 412 14.93 14.00 -5.77
CA ARG A 412 15.92 13.52 -4.80
C ARG A 412 16.87 12.57 -5.50
N MET A 413 18.16 12.79 -5.32
CA MET A 413 19.24 11.94 -5.83
C MET A 413 20.15 11.52 -4.67
N VAL A 414 20.45 10.24 -4.56
CA VAL A 414 21.22 9.64 -3.47
C VAL A 414 22.33 8.76 -4.03
N ALA A 415 23.58 9.04 -3.64
CA ALA A 415 24.72 8.17 -3.92
C ALA A 415 25.54 7.96 -2.64
N GLY A 416 25.55 6.73 -2.11
CA GLY A 416 26.15 6.45 -0.81
C GLY A 416 25.50 7.27 0.31
N GLN A 417 26.29 8.13 0.97
CA GLN A 417 25.82 9.05 2.02
C GLN A 417 25.43 10.43 1.49
N SER A 418 25.68 10.71 0.20
CA SER A 418 25.38 12.00 -0.40
C SER A 418 23.94 12.06 -0.87
N VAL A 419 23.22 13.09 -0.43
CA VAL A 419 21.85 13.38 -0.84
C VAL A 419 21.82 14.76 -1.49
N GLN A 420 21.22 14.84 -2.67
CA GLN A 420 21.00 16.10 -3.39
C GLN A 420 19.53 16.22 -3.74
N HIS A 421 18.94 17.39 -3.47
CA HIS A 421 17.61 17.74 -3.92
C HIS A 421 17.68 18.82 -4.99
N VAL A 422 16.82 18.71 -6.00
CA VAL A 422 16.70 19.70 -7.07
C VAL A 422 15.23 20.09 -7.17
N PHE A 423 14.95 21.37 -6.97
CA PHE A 423 13.59 21.90 -7.13
C PHE A 423 13.15 21.81 -8.59
N LEU A 424 11.94 21.29 -8.82
CA LEU A 424 11.36 21.17 -10.15
C LEU A 424 10.37 22.32 -10.37
N ASP A 425 10.75 23.26 -11.21
CA ASP A 425 9.87 24.32 -11.66
C ASP A 425 8.82 23.76 -12.63
N LEU A 426 7.58 23.66 -12.16
CA LEU A 426 6.45 23.09 -12.91
C LEU A 426 6.11 23.91 -14.16
N SER A 427 6.56 25.16 -14.27
CA SER A 427 6.41 25.96 -15.49
C SER A 427 7.26 25.44 -16.66
N CYS A 428 8.31 24.66 -16.38
CA CYS A 428 9.15 24.01 -17.39
C CYS A 428 8.56 22.71 -17.92
N PHE A 429 7.41 22.24 -17.41
CA PHE A 429 6.76 21.03 -17.90
C PHE A 429 5.73 21.36 -18.98
N GLU A 430 5.74 20.56 -20.04
CA GLU A 430 4.78 20.65 -21.14
C GLU A 430 3.61 19.69 -20.90
N GLY A 431 2.39 20.08 -21.28
CA GLY A 431 1.20 19.24 -21.12
C GLY A 431 -0.03 20.03 -20.72
N ASN A 432 -1.00 19.35 -20.11
CA ASN A 432 -2.22 19.94 -19.58
C ASN A 432 -2.24 19.86 -18.05
N ASP A 433 -3.30 20.38 -17.41
CA ASP A 433 -3.38 20.38 -15.94
C ASP A 433 -3.48 18.98 -15.32
N LYS A 434 -3.89 17.97 -16.08
CA LYS A 434 -3.98 16.58 -15.61
C LYS A 434 -2.66 15.82 -15.73
N MET A 435 -1.90 16.06 -16.80
CA MET A 435 -0.63 15.37 -17.07
C MET A 435 0.37 16.33 -17.70
N LYS A 436 1.52 16.45 -17.05
CA LYS A 436 2.65 17.31 -17.45
C LYS A 436 3.91 16.47 -17.54
N SER A 437 4.74 16.70 -18.53
CA SER A 437 6.00 15.98 -18.72
C SER A 437 7.13 16.93 -19.07
N CYS A 438 8.35 16.59 -18.64
CA CYS A 438 9.55 17.26 -19.13
C CYS A 438 10.71 16.26 -19.24
N SER A 439 11.67 16.60 -20.09
CA SER A 439 12.95 15.89 -20.19
C SER A 439 14.06 16.90 -19.92
N ARG A 440 14.91 16.65 -18.92
CA ARG A 440 15.95 17.61 -18.53
C ARG A 440 17.21 16.92 -18.05
N VAL A 441 18.34 17.49 -18.46
CA VAL A 441 19.66 17.14 -17.89
C VAL A 441 19.80 17.83 -16.54
N ILE A 442 19.94 17.04 -15.47
CA ILE A 442 20.12 17.51 -14.11
C ILE A 442 21.49 17.05 -13.61
N PRO A 443 22.37 17.97 -13.17
CA PRO A 443 23.69 17.63 -12.67
C PRO A 443 23.61 17.06 -11.24
N PHE A 444 24.33 15.98 -11.01
CA PHE A 444 24.65 15.47 -9.69
C PHE A 444 26.09 15.87 -9.33
N TYR A 445 26.25 16.67 -8.28
CA TYR A 445 27.53 17.29 -7.92
C TYR A 445 28.37 16.45 -6.95
N ALA A 446 27.73 15.56 -6.20
CA ALA A 446 28.38 14.79 -5.14
C ALA A 446 28.85 13.41 -5.65
N THR A 447 29.53 13.38 -6.80
CA THR A 447 30.02 12.12 -7.39
C THR A 447 31.10 11.49 -6.51
N PRO A 448 31.02 10.18 -6.21
CA PRO A 448 32.02 9.52 -5.37
C PRO A 448 33.33 9.27 -6.12
N MET A 449 34.42 9.13 -5.37
CA MET A 449 35.74 8.72 -5.86
C MET A 449 35.83 7.18 -5.97
N ALA A 450 34.96 6.54 -6.76
CA ALA A 450 34.82 5.08 -6.82
C ALA A 450 34.68 4.56 -8.26
N CYS A 451 35.28 3.43 -8.65
CA CYS A 451 35.32 3.00 -10.07
C CYS A 451 33.95 2.87 -10.73
N SER A 452 32.92 2.67 -9.92
CA SER A 452 31.52 2.68 -10.29
C SER A 452 30.69 3.11 -9.09
N PHE A 453 29.49 3.63 -9.33
CA PHE A 453 28.51 3.88 -8.28
C PHE A 453 27.07 3.80 -8.83
N VAL A 454 26.11 3.66 -7.92
CA VAL A 454 24.68 3.72 -8.23
C VAL A 454 24.12 5.01 -7.67
N LEU A 455 23.44 5.77 -8.51
CA LEU A 455 22.66 6.94 -8.14
C LEU A 455 21.19 6.53 -8.05
N ARG A 456 20.61 6.62 -6.86
CA ARG A 456 19.18 6.36 -6.65
C ARG A 456 18.42 7.67 -6.76
N ALA A 457 17.46 7.75 -7.67
CA ALA A 457 16.70 8.96 -7.93
C ALA A 457 15.20 8.72 -7.75
N CYS A 458 14.48 9.65 -7.14
CA CYS A 458 13.02 9.61 -7.07
C CYS A 458 12.43 11.02 -7.00
N LEU A 459 11.16 11.13 -7.38
CA LEU A 459 10.38 12.36 -7.27
C LEU A 459 9.70 12.38 -5.90
N VAL A 460 9.78 13.52 -5.22
CA VAL A 460 9.17 13.74 -3.91
C VAL A 460 8.38 15.04 -3.88
N ILE A 461 7.27 15.05 -3.15
CA ILE A 461 6.46 16.25 -2.88
C ILE A 461 6.71 16.74 -1.45
N GLU A 462 6.86 18.04 -1.29
CA GLU A 462 7.03 18.69 0.01
C GLU A 462 5.66 18.89 0.68
N CYS A 463 5.57 18.47 1.94
CA CYS A 463 4.34 18.49 2.74
C CYS A 463 4.38 19.63 3.77
N PRO A 464 3.72 20.77 3.52
CA PRO A 464 3.60 21.84 4.51
C PRO A 464 2.61 21.40 5.61
N PHE A 465 3.11 20.77 6.66
CA PHE A 465 2.29 20.30 7.78
C PHE A 465 2.41 21.27 8.95
N GLY A 466 1.88 22.49 8.77
CA GLY A 466 1.98 23.56 9.80
C GLY A 466 3.41 23.94 10.16
N SER A 467 4.40 23.56 9.34
CA SER A 467 5.80 23.78 9.61
C SER A 467 6.16 25.25 9.37
N ILE A 468 6.39 25.95 10.48
CA ILE A 468 7.32 27.07 10.51
C ILE A 468 8.68 26.43 10.22
N GLY A 469 9.14 26.55 8.97
CA GLY A 469 10.26 25.78 8.44
C GLY A 469 11.43 25.69 9.43
N THR A 470 11.92 24.47 9.66
CA THR A 470 13.20 24.28 10.33
C THR A 470 14.25 24.81 9.37
N HIS A 471 14.67 26.06 9.56
CA HIS A 471 15.85 26.60 8.89
C HIS A 471 17.06 25.78 9.34
N GLN A 472 17.35 24.67 8.66
CA GLN A 472 18.72 24.24 8.54
C GLN A 472 19.35 25.18 7.52
N GLU A 473 20.05 26.19 8.04
CA GLU A 473 20.97 27.02 7.27
C GLU A 473 22.06 26.10 6.70
N GLY A 474 21.82 25.55 5.51
CA GLY A 474 22.80 24.69 4.86
C GLY A 474 22.18 23.82 3.77
N HIS A 475 22.44 24.22 2.52
CA HIS A 475 22.22 23.48 1.27
C HIS A 475 20.77 23.38 0.79
N GLY A 476 20.50 23.92 -0.40
CA GLY A 476 19.17 24.14 -0.97
C GLY A 476 18.38 22.86 -1.25
N GLY A 477 17.59 22.43 -0.27
CA GLY A 477 16.60 21.35 -0.37
C GLY A 477 15.24 21.74 0.19
N PRO A 478 14.31 20.77 0.30
CA PRO A 478 12.99 20.96 0.89
C PRO A 478 13.09 21.56 2.30
N ARG A 479 12.19 22.50 2.63
CA ARG A 479 12.13 23.10 3.97
C ARG A 479 11.33 22.23 4.93
N ASP A 480 10.36 21.50 4.39
CA ASP A 480 9.46 20.64 5.12
C ASP A 480 9.74 19.15 4.83
N CYS A 481 9.09 18.27 5.58
CA CYS A 481 9.12 16.84 5.31
C CYS A 481 8.58 16.56 3.90
N VAL A 482 9.13 15.53 3.24
CA VAL A 482 8.70 15.14 1.89
C VAL A 482 8.11 13.75 1.87
N VAL A 483 7.33 13.48 0.82
CA VAL A 483 6.71 12.19 0.51
C VAL A 483 7.13 11.75 -0.89
N GLN A 484 7.45 10.47 -1.05
CA GLN A 484 7.83 9.90 -2.33
C GLN A 484 6.61 9.70 -3.24
N LEU A 485 6.72 10.14 -4.50
CA LEU A 485 5.68 10.08 -5.52
C LEU A 485 5.86 8.94 -6.54
N CYS A 486 7.09 8.42 -6.69
CA CYS A 486 7.43 7.33 -7.61
C CYS A 486 8.47 6.42 -6.98
N ASP A 487 8.64 5.21 -7.51
CA ASP A 487 9.70 4.29 -7.06
C ASP A 487 11.10 4.89 -7.26
N GLU A 488 12.06 4.37 -6.48
CA GLU A 488 13.47 4.73 -6.66
C GLU A 488 13.98 4.13 -7.98
N LEU A 489 14.56 4.99 -8.82
CA LEU A 489 15.22 4.63 -10.06
C LEU A 489 16.73 4.56 -9.83
N ASP A 490 17.32 3.40 -10.11
CA ASP A 490 18.76 3.21 -10.08
C ASP A 490 19.40 3.63 -11.41
N VAL A 491 20.39 4.53 -11.34
CA VAL A 491 21.21 4.94 -12.48
C VAL A 491 22.65 4.51 -12.22
N TYR A 492 23.20 3.69 -13.12
CA TYR A 492 24.51 3.07 -12.97
C TYR A 492 25.59 3.91 -13.64
N PHE A 493 26.71 4.13 -12.94
CA PHE A 493 27.85 4.87 -13.45
C PHE A 493 29.13 4.05 -13.37
N VAL A 494 30.00 4.20 -14.39
CA VAL A 494 31.35 3.62 -14.45
C VAL A 494 32.36 4.71 -14.82
N SER A 495 33.54 4.66 -14.21
CA SER A 495 34.60 5.62 -14.49
C SER A 495 35.15 5.49 -15.92
N ALA A 496 35.22 6.61 -16.64
CA ALA A 496 35.81 6.69 -17.98
C ALA A 496 37.32 6.35 -18.01
N ASP A 497 38.01 6.38 -16.85
CA ASP A 497 39.44 6.06 -16.76
C ASP A 497 39.74 4.56 -16.88
N THR A 498 38.72 3.70 -16.88
CA THR A 498 38.91 2.25 -17.05
C THR A 498 39.31 1.87 -18.47
N GLU A 499 38.90 2.62 -19.50
CA GLU A 499 39.27 2.33 -20.90
C GLU A 499 40.70 2.78 -21.24
N GLN A 500 41.20 3.87 -20.65
CA GLN A 500 42.57 4.34 -20.96
C GLN A 500 43.69 3.44 -20.42
N ARG A 501 43.41 2.60 -19.40
CA ARG A 501 44.43 1.67 -18.87
C ARG A 501 44.73 0.48 -19.78
N GLN A 502 43.91 0.22 -20.81
CA GLN A 502 44.22 -0.82 -21.80
C GLN A 502 45.24 -0.36 -22.86
N TRP A 503 45.40 0.95 -23.08
CA TRP A 503 46.30 1.50 -24.11
C TRP A 503 47.72 1.81 -23.63
N LEU A 504 47.99 1.73 -22.31
CA LEU A 504 49.31 2.00 -21.71
C LEU A 504 50.13 0.73 -21.43
N LYS A 505 49.77 -0.42 -22.03
CA LYS A 505 50.53 -1.67 -21.95
C LYS A 505 51.11 -2.08 -23.32
N TRP A 506 51.78 -1.19 -24.03
CA TRP A 506 52.69 -1.55 -25.12
C TRP A 506 53.95 -0.69 -25.06
#